data_AF-A0A1G0E3P7-F1
#
_entry.id   AF-A0A1G0E3P7-F1
#
_cell.length_a   1.000
_cell.length_b   1.000
_cell.length_c   1.000
_cell.angle_alpha   90.00
_cell.angle_beta   90.00
_cell.angle_gamma   90.00
#
_symmetry.space_group_name_H-M   'P 1'
#
loop_
_entity.id
_entity.type
_entity.pdbx_description
1 polymer ?
#
loop_
_entity_poly.entity_id
_entity_poly.type
_entity_poly.pdbx_seq_one_letter_code
_entity_poly.pdbx_strand_id
1 'polypeptide(L)'
;MTGNALFQFSFYLAALVLLAIPLGFYMARVYEGKTCGLSFILRPIEMGIYRLSRIKHEQEMDWKTYAIAVLAFSLVGFFVVYLMQRLQLSLPFNPQAFHAPSPDLSFNTAVSFFTNTNWQAYAGENTISYFTQALGLTVQNFVSAATGMAVLVALIRGLVRHETTQIGNFWVDLVRSTLYILLPLAAILAVLLVSQGVIQNVSSYQKTTTSLEKSQLQPGSNFLEAQVLPMGPAASQIAIKQLGTNGGGFFSTNSAHPFENPTPLSNFLEMLALLLIPAAFCFTFGAMVCDKKQGVAIFIAMTFVFITFAFAAVHAEQGGNHLFNTLDVNQHAQPGLHGAPGGNMEGKETR
;
A
#
# COMPACT_ATOMS: atom_id res chain seq x y z
N MET A 1 27.93 -5.49 -6.90
CA MET A 1 26.71 -6.32 -6.78
C MET A 1 27.07 -7.78 -6.69
N THR A 2 26.53 -8.47 -5.69
CA THR A 2 26.68 -9.92 -5.52
C THR A 2 25.81 -10.67 -6.55
N GLY A 3 26.16 -11.91 -6.88
CA GLY A 3 25.34 -12.75 -7.77
C GLY A 3 23.92 -12.98 -7.24
N ASN A 4 23.75 -13.04 -5.91
CA ASN A 4 22.44 -13.15 -5.27
C ASN A 4 21.56 -11.91 -5.54
N ALA A 5 22.12 -10.70 -5.44
CA ALA A 5 21.37 -9.48 -5.73
C ALA A 5 20.86 -9.45 -7.19
N LEU A 6 21.67 -9.88 -8.15
CA LEU A 6 21.26 -9.97 -9.56
C LEU A 6 20.15 -11.00 -9.77
N PHE A 7 20.24 -12.15 -9.10
CA PHE A 7 19.20 -13.19 -9.15
C PHE A 7 17.88 -12.69 -8.56
N GLN A 8 17.90 -12.11 -7.35
CA GLN A 8 16.70 -11.55 -6.71
C GLN A 8 16.04 -10.48 -7.56
N PHE A 9 16.84 -9.59 -8.14
CA PHE A 9 16.34 -8.50 -8.99
C PHE A 9 15.67 -9.04 -10.26
N SER A 10 16.32 -10.00 -10.92
CA SER A 10 15.79 -10.63 -12.14
C SER A 10 14.53 -11.45 -11.85
N PHE A 11 14.52 -12.19 -10.74
CA PHE A 11 13.36 -12.95 -10.28
C PHE A 11 12.17 -12.03 -9.97
N TYR A 12 12.41 -10.91 -9.27
CA TYR A 12 11.40 -9.91 -8.98
C TYR A 12 10.79 -9.32 -10.25
N LEU A 13 11.62 -8.87 -11.20
CA LEU A 13 11.14 -8.32 -12.47
C LEU A 13 10.34 -9.34 -13.28
N ALA A 14 10.81 -10.59 -13.34
CA ALA A 14 10.09 -11.66 -14.04
C ALA A 14 8.71 -11.91 -13.42
N ALA A 15 8.62 -11.99 -12.09
CA ALA A 15 7.36 -12.15 -11.37
C ALA A 15 6.41 -10.97 -11.60
N LEU A 16 6.93 -9.73 -11.54
CA LEU A 16 6.16 -8.51 -11.80
C LEU A 16 5.56 -8.52 -13.20
N VAL A 17 6.37 -8.79 -14.23
CA VAL A 17 5.89 -8.85 -15.63
C VAL A 17 4.85 -9.94 -15.81
N LEU A 18 5.11 -11.15 -15.28
CA LEU A 18 4.22 -12.30 -15.42
C LEU A 18 2.84 -12.05 -14.83
N LEU A 19 2.75 -11.29 -13.75
CA LEU A 19 1.48 -10.96 -13.07
C LEU A 19 0.83 -9.68 -13.62
N ALA A 20 1.63 -8.67 -14.00
CA ALA A 20 1.12 -7.39 -14.51
C ALA A 20 0.38 -7.54 -15.84
N ILE A 21 0.85 -8.41 -16.75
CA ILE A 21 0.22 -8.63 -18.06
C ILE A 21 -1.23 -9.14 -17.92
N PRO A 22 -1.50 -10.30 -17.27
CA PRO A 22 -2.86 -10.80 -17.14
C PRO A 22 -3.74 -9.85 -16.32
N LEU A 23 -3.19 -9.22 -15.26
CA LEU A 23 -3.93 -8.23 -14.48
C LEU A 23 -4.33 -7.02 -15.33
N GLY A 24 -3.44 -6.50 -16.18
CA GLY A 24 -3.76 -5.37 -17.04
C GLY A 24 -4.88 -5.67 -18.04
N PHE A 25 -4.87 -6.86 -18.66
CA PHE A 25 -5.98 -7.29 -19.52
C PHE A 25 -7.29 -7.52 -18.75
N TYR A 26 -7.21 -7.97 -17.50
CA TYR A 26 -8.37 -8.08 -16.62
C TYR A 26 -8.95 -6.70 -16.29
N MET A 27 -8.10 -5.76 -15.87
CA MET A 27 -8.48 -4.39 -15.53
C MET A 27 -9.11 -3.66 -16.73
N ALA A 28 -8.56 -3.82 -17.94
CA ALA A 28 -9.15 -3.26 -19.16
C ALA A 28 -10.60 -3.74 -19.34
N ARG A 29 -10.86 -5.04 -19.19
CA ARG A 29 -12.23 -5.59 -19.27
C ARG A 29 -13.16 -5.03 -18.20
N VAL A 30 -12.67 -4.86 -16.97
CA VAL A 30 -13.44 -4.26 -15.86
C VAL A 30 -13.87 -2.83 -16.22
N TYR A 31 -12.94 -1.99 -16.70
CA TYR A 31 -13.23 -0.60 -17.05
C TYR A 31 -14.05 -0.43 -18.33
N GLU A 32 -14.00 -1.40 -19.24
CA GLU A 32 -14.86 -1.47 -20.43
C GLU A 32 -16.25 -2.04 -20.12
N GLY A 33 -16.51 -2.52 -18.90
CA GLY A 33 -17.77 -3.14 -18.51
C GLY A 33 -18.03 -4.50 -19.17
N LYS A 34 -16.98 -5.15 -19.67
CA LYS A 34 -17.06 -6.52 -20.22
C LYS A 34 -17.22 -7.51 -19.07
N THR A 35 -17.93 -8.60 -19.31
CA THR A 35 -18.05 -9.69 -18.32
C THR A 35 -16.67 -10.28 -18.03
N CYS A 36 -16.33 -10.38 -16.76
CA CYS A 36 -15.11 -11.03 -16.28
C CYS A 36 -15.48 -12.08 -15.22
N GLY A 37 -14.57 -13.01 -14.88
CA GLY A 37 -14.90 -14.14 -13.99
C GLY A 37 -15.56 -13.74 -12.67
N LEU A 38 -15.06 -12.67 -12.03
CA LEU A 38 -15.61 -12.13 -10.78
C LEU A 38 -16.96 -11.41 -10.96
N SER A 39 -17.33 -11.01 -12.18
CA SER A 39 -18.62 -10.32 -12.46
C SER A 39 -19.82 -11.16 -12.06
N PHE A 40 -19.75 -12.49 -12.13
CA PHE A 40 -20.88 -13.32 -11.73
C PHE A 40 -21.25 -13.15 -10.26
N ILE A 41 -20.25 -13.04 -9.39
CA ILE A 41 -20.42 -12.96 -7.94
C ILE A 41 -20.60 -11.51 -7.47
N LEU A 42 -19.86 -10.58 -8.05
CA LEU A 42 -19.78 -9.19 -7.56
C LEU A 42 -20.82 -8.26 -8.21
N ARG A 43 -21.41 -8.62 -9.36
CA ARG A 43 -22.40 -7.76 -10.03
C ARG A 43 -23.65 -7.47 -9.20
N PRO A 44 -24.22 -8.42 -8.43
CA PRO A 44 -25.32 -8.09 -7.51
C PRO A 44 -24.92 -7.03 -6.47
N ILE A 45 -23.68 -7.09 -5.96
CA ILE A 45 -23.13 -6.12 -5.02
C ILE A 45 -22.91 -4.77 -5.70
N GLU A 46 -22.32 -4.75 -6.90
CA GLU A 46 -22.14 -3.55 -7.73
C GLU A 46 -23.49 -2.85 -7.98
N MET A 47 -24.52 -3.59 -8.40
CA MET A 47 -25.86 -3.04 -8.63
C MET A 47 -26.53 -2.58 -7.33
N GLY A 48 -26.28 -3.26 -6.21
CA GLY A 48 -26.74 -2.85 -4.89
C GLY A 48 -26.15 -1.49 -4.49
N ILE A 49 -24.83 -1.33 -4.65
CA ILE A 49 -24.14 -0.05 -4.42
C ILE A 49 -24.72 1.04 -5.33
N TYR A 50 -24.89 0.76 -6.62
CA TYR A 50 -25.47 1.74 -7.55
C TYR A 50 -26.88 2.16 -7.16
N ARG A 51 -27.72 1.22 -6.73
CA ARG A 51 -29.09 1.52 -6.30
C ARG A 51 -29.13 2.34 -5.01
N LEU A 52 -28.34 1.95 -4.00
CA LEU A 52 -28.31 2.63 -2.69
C LEU A 52 -27.73 4.04 -2.81
N SER A 53 -26.67 4.21 -3.60
CA SER A 53 -26.02 5.50 -3.85
C SER A 53 -26.70 6.31 -4.96
N ARG A 54 -27.78 5.79 -5.57
CA ARG A 54 -28.50 6.40 -6.71
C ARG A 54 -27.60 6.72 -7.90
N ILE A 55 -26.57 5.90 -8.14
CA ILE A 55 -25.65 6.01 -9.26
C ILE A 55 -26.37 5.54 -10.53
N LYS A 56 -26.59 6.46 -11.47
CA LYS A 56 -27.05 6.15 -12.83
C LYS A 56 -25.86 5.69 -13.66
N HIS A 57 -25.56 4.39 -13.61
CA HIS A 57 -24.36 3.83 -14.25
C HIS A 57 -24.35 3.90 -15.79
N GLU A 58 -25.51 4.13 -16.42
CA GLU A 58 -25.64 4.37 -17.87
C GLU A 58 -25.36 5.82 -18.27
N GLN A 59 -25.36 6.75 -17.31
CA GLN A 59 -25.15 8.17 -17.57
C GLN A 59 -23.65 8.47 -17.57
N GLU A 60 -23.14 8.92 -18.72
CA GLU A 60 -21.77 9.43 -18.81
C GLU A 60 -21.67 10.90 -18.37
N MET A 61 -20.46 11.28 -17.99
CA MET A 61 -20.07 12.60 -17.49
C MET A 61 -19.08 13.26 -18.43
N ASP A 62 -19.23 14.57 -18.60
CA ASP A 62 -18.20 15.40 -19.21
C ASP A 62 -17.03 15.59 -18.24
N TRP A 63 -15.91 16.12 -18.73
CA TRP A 63 -14.70 16.28 -17.93
C TRP A 63 -14.90 17.17 -16.69
N LYS A 64 -15.76 18.20 -16.79
CA LYS A 64 -16.04 19.12 -15.68
C LYS A 64 -16.78 18.40 -14.56
N THR A 65 -17.85 17.69 -14.93
CA THR A 65 -18.66 16.92 -13.98
C THR A 65 -17.83 15.82 -13.34
N TYR A 66 -16.99 15.14 -14.12
CA TYR A 66 -16.08 14.11 -13.62
C TYR A 66 -15.07 14.69 -12.62
N ALA A 67 -14.42 15.80 -12.95
CA ALA A 67 -13.45 16.47 -12.07
C ALA A 67 -14.09 16.98 -10.77
N ILE A 68 -15.28 17.58 -10.85
CA ILE A 68 -16.03 18.00 -9.67
C ILE A 68 -16.40 16.80 -8.80
N ALA A 69 -16.81 15.68 -9.39
CA ALA A 69 -17.13 14.47 -8.65
C ALA A 69 -15.92 13.90 -7.89
N VAL A 70 -14.74 13.87 -8.55
CA VAL A 70 -13.46 13.49 -7.94
C VAL A 70 -13.16 14.38 -6.73
N LEU A 71 -13.16 15.71 -6.92
CA LEU A 71 -12.80 16.67 -5.87
C LEU A 71 -13.79 16.64 -4.71
N ALA A 72 -15.10 16.57 -5.00
CA ALA A 72 -16.13 16.49 -3.98
C ALA A 72 -16.01 15.20 -3.16
N PHE A 73 -15.76 14.07 -3.81
CA PHE A 73 -15.59 12.78 -3.14
C PHE A 73 -14.35 12.78 -2.22
N SER A 74 -13.21 13.27 -2.72
CA SER A 74 -11.99 13.43 -1.91
C SER A 74 -12.20 14.35 -0.72
N LEU A 75 -12.91 15.46 -0.89
CA LEU A 75 -13.20 16.42 0.18
C LEU A 75 -14.11 15.82 1.27
N VAL A 76 -15.12 15.03 0.88
CA VAL A 76 -15.94 14.28 1.85
C VAL A 76 -15.06 13.30 2.62
N GLY A 77 -14.18 12.58 1.92
CA GLY A 77 -13.21 11.68 2.54
C GLY A 77 -12.33 12.35 3.59
N PHE A 78 -11.81 13.53 3.27
CA PHE A 78 -11.07 14.39 4.20
C PHE A 78 -11.86 14.67 5.48
N PHE A 79 -13.09 15.18 5.35
CA PHE A 79 -13.91 15.55 6.51
C PHE A 79 -14.24 14.34 7.37
N VAL A 80 -14.56 13.20 6.76
CA VAL A 80 -14.85 11.96 7.50
C VAL A 80 -13.66 11.54 8.35
N VAL A 81 -12.45 11.46 7.78
CA VAL A 81 -11.26 11.03 8.54
C VAL A 81 -10.84 12.07 9.57
N TYR A 82 -10.96 13.36 9.26
CA TYR A 82 -10.70 14.42 10.22
C TYR A 82 -11.63 14.29 11.44
N LEU A 83 -12.94 14.16 11.22
CA LEU A 83 -13.92 14.01 12.29
C LEU A 83 -13.71 12.71 13.09
N MET A 84 -13.38 11.59 12.41
CA MET A 84 -13.09 10.32 13.09
C MET A 84 -11.91 10.45 14.06
N GLN A 85 -10.83 11.12 13.67
CA GLN A 85 -9.70 11.39 14.57
C GLN A 85 -10.09 12.32 15.72
N ARG A 86 -10.83 13.40 15.42
CA ARG A 86 -11.27 14.37 16.43
C ARG A 86 -12.27 13.81 17.43
N LEU A 87 -13.00 12.76 17.06
CA LEU A 87 -13.97 12.04 17.90
C LEU A 87 -13.47 10.68 18.37
N GLN A 88 -12.19 10.36 18.12
CA GLN A 88 -11.62 9.01 18.30
C GLN A 88 -11.83 8.41 19.69
N LEU A 89 -11.80 9.25 20.73
CA LEU A 89 -12.00 8.81 22.12
C LEU A 89 -13.38 8.17 22.34
N SER A 90 -14.41 8.67 21.63
CA SER A 90 -15.80 8.21 21.76
C SER A 90 -16.15 7.07 20.82
N LEU A 91 -15.26 6.72 19.88
CA LEU A 91 -15.49 5.66 18.91
C LEU A 91 -15.13 4.29 19.52
N PRO A 92 -15.80 3.20 19.08
CA PRO A 92 -15.51 1.86 19.59
C PRO A 92 -14.11 1.39 19.17
N PHE A 93 -13.69 0.20 19.63
CA PHE A 93 -12.38 -0.39 19.31
C PHE A 93 -11.19 0.54 19.60
N ASN A 94 -11.22 1.17 20.78
CA ASN A 94 -10.13 1.98 21.32
C ASN A 94 -9.64 1.39 22.66
N PRO A 95 -8.97 0.22 22.65
CA PRO A 95 -8.59 -0.48 23.89
C PRO A 95 -7.59 0.29 24.75
N GLN A 96 -6.83 1.21 24.14
CA GLN A 96 -5.87 2.07 24.84
C GLN A 96 -6.47 3.42 25.27
N ALA A 97 -7.77 3.66 25.00
CA ALA A 97 -8.45 4.92 25.27
C ALA A 97 -7.68 6.15 24.73
N PHE A 98 -7.12 6.04 23.53
CA PHE A 98 -6.40 7.16 22.91
C PHE A 98 -7.32 8.37 22.75
N HIS A 99 -6.82 9.52 23.22
CA HIS A 99 -7.47 10.80 23.05
C HIS A 99 -7.44 11.25 21.58
N ALA A 100 -8.25 12.26 21.26
CA ALA A 100 -8.23 12.88 19.94
C ALA A 100 -6.86 13.53 19.66
N PRO A 101 -6.17 13.16 18.56
CA PRO A 101 -4.94 13.82 18.13
C PRO A 101 -5.18 15.32 17.91
N SER A 102 -4.17 16.18 18.04
CA SER A 102 -4.34 17.63 17.88
C SER A 102 -5.00 18.03 16.54
N PRO A 103 -5.67 19.19 16.44
CA PRO A 103 -6.37 19.59 15.22
C PRO A 103 -5.47 19.63 13.98
N ASP A 104 -4.25 20.14 14.13
CA ASP A 104 -3.23 20.21 13.08
C ASP A 104 -2.76 18.82 12.64
N LEU A 105 -2.53 17.89 13.58
CA LEU A 105 -2.16 16.51 13.25
C LEU A 105 -3.31 15.74 12.59
N SER A 106 -4.54 15.97 13.07
CA SER A 106 -5.75 15.37 12.50
C SER A 106 -5.98 15.87 11.06
N PHE A 107 -5.77 17.17 10.84
CA PHE A 107 -5.84 17.79 9.52
C PHE A 107 -4.77 17.21 8.59
N ASN A 108 -3.51 17.20 9.02
CA ASN A 108 -2.40 16.68 8.23
C ASN A 108 -2.61 15.21 7.85
N THR A 109 -3.01 14.37 8.80
CA THR A 109 -3.29 12.95 8.57
C THR A 109 -4.47 12.77 7.62
N ALA A 110 -5.56 13.52 7.82
CA ALA A 110 -6.72 13.45 6.93
C ALA A 110 -6.36 13.85 5.49
N VAL A 111 -5.62 14.97 5.33
CA VAL A 111 -5.10 15.41 4.03
C VAL A 111 -4.28 14.31 3.39
N SER A 112 -3.30 13.82 4.14
CA SER A 112 -2.32 12.90 3.60
C SER A 112 -2.92 11.59 3.10
N PHE A 113 -3.95 11.07 3.76
CA PHE A 113 -4.58 9.81 3.36
C PHE A 113 -5.52 9.99 2.17
N PHE A 114 -6.28 11.09 2.09
CA PHE A 114 -7.12 11.32 0.91
C PHE A 114 -6.30 11.68 -0.34
N THR A 115 -5.11 12.29 -0.17
CA THR A 115 -4.18 12.59 -1.27
C THR A 115 -3.31 11.40 -1.68
N ASN A 116 -3.57 10.19 -1.16
CA ASN A 116 -2.79 8.98 -1.44
C ASN A 116 -1.29 9.10 -1.09
N THR A 117 -0.94 9.96 -0.14
CA THR A 117 0.45 10.27 0.24
C THR A 117 0.87 9.54 1.52
N ASN A 118 -0.07 9.44 2.45
CA ASN A 118 0.07 8.81 3.77
C ASN A 118 1.35 9.14 4.55
N TRP A 119 1.79 10.39 4.48
CA TRP A 119 2.69 11.00 5.43
C TRP A 119 2.24 10.75 6.88
N GLN A 120 3.20 10.44 7.74
CA GLN A 120 2.98 10.13 9.15
C GLN A 120 3.87 11.03 10.01
N ALA A 121 3.27 12.03 10.65
CA ALA A 121 3.90 12.83 11.70
C ALA A 121 3.57 12.28 13.10
N TYR A 122 3.23 11.00 13.19
CA TYR A 122 2.76 10.33 14.41
C TYR A 122 3.22 8.87 14.45
N ALA A 123 3.32 8.33 15.65
CA ALA A 123 3.46 6.89 15.86
C ALA A 123 2.06 6.25 15.94
N GLY A 124 1.73 5.36 15.00
CA GLY A 124 0.39 4.79 14.87
C GLY A 124 -0.07 4.08 16.14
N GLU A 125 0.83 3.33 16.76
CA GLU A 125 0.64 2.57 18.01
C GLU A 125 0.48 3.42 19.27
N ASN A 126 0.73 4.73 19.21
CA ASN A 126 0.58 5.61 20.36
C ASN A 126 -0.48 6.69 20.15
N THR A 127 -1.04 6.80 18.94
CA THR A 127 -1.83 7.97 18.53
C THR A 127 -3.21 7.61 17.99
N ILE A 128 -3.31 6.54 17.19
CA ILE A 128 -4.51 6.24 16.41
C ILE A 128 -5.17 4.96 16.92
N SER A 129 -6.48 5.00 17.16
CA SER A 129 -7.25 3.84 17.61
C SER A 129 -7.49 2.84 16.48
N TYR A 130 -7.85 1.59 16.83
CA TYR A 130 -8.11 0.58 15.80
C TYR A 130 -9.28 0.94 14.91
N PHE A 131 -10.30 1.59 15.44
CA PHE A 131 -11.44 2.05 14.63
C PHE A 131 -11.01 3.09 13.60
N THR A 132 -10.21 4.07 13.99
CA THR A 132 -9.72 5.10 13.07
C THR A 132 -8.77 4.49 12.03
N GLN A 133 -7.87 3.58 12.42
CA GLN A 133 -7.01 2.83 11.49
C GLN A 133 -7.85 2.03 10.47
N ALA A 134 -8.84 1.25 10.95
CA ALA A 134 -9.58 0.31 10.11
C ALA A 134 -10.67 0.97 9.25
N LEU A 135 -11.46 1.89 9.80
CA LEU A 135 -12.60 2.49 9.08
C LEU A 135 -12.33 3.89 8.54
N GLY A 136 -11.26 4.56 9.01
CA GLY A 136 -10.83 5.84 8.48
C GLY A 136 -9.70 5.66 7.48
N LEU A 137 -8.53 5.30 8.00
CA LEU A 137 -7.27 5.28 7.25
C LEU A 137 -7.24 4.17 6.19
N THR A 138 -7.65 2.95 6.53
CA THR A 138 -7.72 1.84 5.57
C THR A 138 -8.76 2.08 4.48
N VAL A 139 -9.92 2.66 4.82
CA VAL A 139 -10.94 3.02 3.82
C VAL A 139 -10.38 4.08 2.86
N GLN A 140 -9.69 5.09 3.38
CA GLN A 140 -8.98 6.04 2.52
C GLN A 140 -7.99 5.35 1.61
N ASN A 141 -7.21 4.37 2.11
CA ASN A 141 -6.25 3.67 1.28
C ASN A 141 -6.85 2.98 0.05
N PHE A 142 -8.11 2.52 0.15
CA PHE A 142 -8.85 1.99 -0.99
C PHE A 142 -9.30 3.11 -1.92
N VAL A 143 -9.97 4.13 -1.37
CA VAL A 143 -10.69 5.11 -2.19
C VAL A 143 -9.80 6.19 -2.78
N SER A 144 -8.65 6.50 -2.16
CA SER A 144 -7.62 7.38 -2.71
C SER A 144 -6.97 6.73 -3.94
N ALA A 145 -6.57 5.46 -3.83
CA ALA A 145 -6.04 4.67 -4.93
C ALA A 145 -7.07 4.51 -6.04
N ALA A 146 -8.30 4.10 -5.72
CA ALA A 146 -9.39 3.97 -6.68
C ALA A 146 -9.70 5.28 -7.43
N THR A 147 -9.62 6.42 -6.74
CA THR A 147 -9.76 7.75 -7.36
C THR A 147 -8.66 7.99 -8.39
N GLY A 148 -7.39 7.72 -8.05
CA GLY A 148 -6.27 7.85 -9.00
C GLY A 148 -6.41 6.93 -10.21
N MET A 149 -6.84 5.69 -9.99
CA MET A 149 -7.14 4.72 -11.07
C MET A 149 -8.27 5.22 -11.97
N ALA A 150 -9.35 5.76 -11.39
CA ALA A 150 -10.49 6.30 -12.13
C ALA A 150 -10.07 7.49 -13.02
N VAL A 151 -9.28 8.43 -12.48
CA VAL A 151 -8.74 9.57 -13.25
C VAL A 151 -7.87 9.09 -14.42
N LEU A 152 -7.01 8.11 -14.19
CA LEU A 152 -6.19 7.54 -15.26
C LEU A 152 -7.06 6.91 -16.35
N VAL A 153 -8.09 6.15 -15.99
CA VAL A 153 -9.02 5.55 -16.95
C VAL A 153 -9.80 6.62 -17.72
N ALA A 154 -10.22 7.70 -17.07
CA ALA A 154 -10.87 8.83 -17.73
C ALA A 154 -9.94 9.51 -18.75
N LEU A 155 -8.65 9.66 -18.42
CA LEU A 155 -7.63 10.14 -19.36
C LEU A 155 -7.49 9.21 -20.57
N ILE A 156 -7.41 7.90 -20.34
CA ILE A 156 -7.33 6.90 -21.44
C ILE A 156 -8.55 7.03 -22.36
N ARG A 157 -9.77 7.11 -21.79
CA ARG A 157 -10.98 7.31 -22.59
C ARG A 157 -10.96 8.62 -23.36
N GLY A 158 -10.44 9.70 -22.78
CA GLY A 158 -10.28 10.99 -23.45
C GLY A 158 -9.29 10.95 -24.63
N LEU A 159 -8.31 10.06 -24.61
CA LEU A 159 -7.37 9.85 -25.73
C LEU A 159 -7.94 8.98 -26.86
N VAL A 160 -8.78 8.00 -26.51
CA VAL A 160 -9.29 6.99 -27.46
C VAL A 160 -10.60 7.40 -28.13
N ARG A 161 -11.47 8.12 -27.41
CA ARG A 161 -12.79 8.48 -27.93
C ARG A 161 -12.68 9.67 -28.88
N HIS A 162 -13.40 9.61 -29.99
CA HIS A 162 -13.48 10.68 -30.98
C HIS A 162 -14.86 11.36 -30.93
N GLU A 163 -14.89 12.67 -31.18
CA GLU A 163 -16.13 13.45 -31.36
C GLU A 163 -17.14 13.39 -30.20
N THR A 164 -16.67 13.17 -28.97
CA THR A 164 -17.52 13.16 -27.77
C THR A 164 -16.92 14.01 -26.66
N THR A 165 -17.78 14.60 -25.85
CA THR A 165 -17.41 15.32 -24.62
C THR A 165 -17.39 14.41 -23.40
N GLN A 166 -17.80 13.15 -23.54
CA GLN A 166 -18.06 12.22 -22.45
C GLN A 166 -16.89 11.27 -22.19
N ILE A 167 -16.48 11.14 -20.92
CA ILE A 167 -15.31 10.34 -20.50
C ILE A 167 -15.67 9.18 -19.54
N GLY A 168 -16.94 8.78 -19.54
CA GLY A 168 -17.47 7.70 -18.68
C GLY A 168 -18.08 8.25 -17.40
N ASN A 169 -18.05 7.48 -16.30
CA ASN A 169 -18.72 7.84 -15.05
C ASN A 169 -17.80 7.56 -13.86
N PHE A 170 -17.42 8.62 -13.13
CA PHE A 170 -16.51 8.54 -11.99
C PHE A 170 -16.97 7.54 -10.93
N TRP A 171 -18.26 7.53 -10.59
CA TRP A 171 -18.78 6.63 -9.56
C TRP A 171 -18.71 5.16 -9.98
N VAL A 172 -18.91 4.89 -11.26
CA VAL A 172 -18.77 3.54 -11.83
C VAL A 172 -17.30 3.10 -11.75
N ASP A 173 -16.38 3.96 -12.17
CA ASP A 173 -14.94 3.67 -12.15
C ASP A 173 -14.42 3.47 -10.73
N LEU A 174 -14.85 4.31 -9.78
CA LEU A 174 -14.50 4.21 -8.36
C LEU A 174 -14.96 2.89 -7.76
N VAL A 175 -16.24 2.54 -7.94
CA VAL A 175 -16.81 1.29 -7.43
C VAL A 175 -16.12 0.09 -8.05
N ARG A 176 -15.87 0.12 -9.36
CA ARG A 176 -15.22 -1.01 -10.04
C ARG A 176 -13.76 -1.20 -9.64
N SER A 177 -13.01 -0.10 -9.53
CA SER A 177 -11.62 -0.12 -9.05
C SER A 177 -11.55 -0.73 -7.65
N THR A 178 -12.47 -0.33 -6.76
CA THR A 178 -12.51 -0.84 -5.39
C THR A 178 -12.94 -2.30 -5.34
N LEU A 179 -14.07 -2.64 -5.96
CA LEU A 179 -14.74 -3.93 -5.79
C LEU A 179 -14.09 -5.07 -6.58
N TYR A 180 -13.65 -4.81 -7.81
CA TYR A 180 -13.13 -5.84 -8.71
C TYR A 180 -11.62 -5.96 -8.71
N ILE A 181 -10.89 -4.89 -8.33
CA ILE A 181 -9.42 -4.86 -8.42
C ILE A 181 -8.81 -4.82 -7.03
N LEU A 182 -9.03 -3.73 -6.27
CA LEU A 182 -8.34 -3.51 -5.01
C LEU A 182 -8.78 -4.50 -3.92
N LEU A 183 -10.08 -4.66 -3.69
CA LEU A 183 -10.60 -5.50 -2.61
C LEU A 183 -10.22 -6.98 -2.73
N PRO A 184 -10.36 -7.64 -3.91
CA PRO A 184 -9.95 -9.04 -4.06
C PRO A 184 -8.43 -9.22 -3.91
N LEU A 185 -7.63 -8.34 -4.52
CA LEU A 185 -6.17 -8.40 -4.41
C LEU A 185 -5.70 -8.16 -2.97
N ALA A 186 -6.27 -7.16 -2.30
CA ALA A 186 -5.93 -6.85 -0.91
C ALA A 186 -6.35 -7.96 0.05
N ALA A 187 -7.50 -8.61 -0.17
CA ALA A 187 -7.92 -9.75 0.64
C ALA A 187 -6.95 -10.93 0.50
N ILE A 188 -6.56 -11.27 -0.73
CA ILE A 188 -5.57 -12.34 -0.98
C ILE A 188 -4.24 -11.99 -0.31
N LEU A 189 -3.73 -10.78 -0.55
CA LEU A 189 -2.45 -10.35 0.02
C LEU A 189 -2.49 -10.31 1.55
N ALA A 190 -3.57 -9.81 2.16
CA ALA A 190 -3.71 -9.78 3.62
C ALA A 190 -3.64 -11.19 4.23
N VAL A 191 -4.31 -12.19 3.63
CA VAL A 191 -4.24 -13.58 4.09
C VAL A 191 -2.82 -14.15 3.95
N LEU A 192 -2.15 -13.87 2.83
CA LEU A 192 -0.75 -14.29 2.64
C LEU A 192 0.17 -13.63 3.67
N LEU A 193 0.00 -12.35 3.97
CA LEU A 193 0.76 -11.63 4.98
C LEU A 193 0.52 -12.18 6.39
N VAL A 194 -0.72 -12.46 6.76
CA VAL A 194 -1.05 -13.12 8.04
C VAL A 194 -0.36 -14.48 8.14
N SER A 195 -0.33 -15.26 7.04
CA SER A 195 0.37 -16.55 7.02
C SER A 195 1.88 -16.44 7.29
N GLN A 196 2.48 -15.28 7.00
CA GLN A 196 3.89 -15.00 7.26
C GLN A 196 4.15 -14.39 8.65
N GLY A 197 3.11 -14.07 9.42
CA GLY A 197 3.24 -13.52 10.78
C GLY A 197 2.84 -12.05 10.93
N VAL A 198 2.29 -11.41 9.89
CA VAL A 198 1.71 -10.06 10.02
C VAL A 198 0.48 -10.12 10.91
N ILE A 199 0.36 -9.20 11.87
CA ILE A 199 -0.72 -9.27 12.84
C ILE A 199 -2.06 -8.85 12.24
N GLN A 200 -3.14 -9.52 12.64
CA GLN A 200 -4.51 -9.16 12.29
C GLN A 200 -5.45 -9.55 13.43
N ASN A 201 -5.66 -8.67 14.40
CA ASN A 201 -6.59 -8.92 15.51
C ASN A 201 -7.15 -7.60 16.09
N VAL A 202 -8.08 -7.70 17.05
CA VAL A 202 -8.63 -6.53 17.78
C VAL A 202 -8.33 -6.61 19.28
N SER A 203 -7.28 -7.35 19.65
CA SER A 203 -6.91 -7.53 21.05
C SER A 203 -6.31 -6.25 21.65
N SER A 204 -6.48 -6.06 22.95
CA SER A 204 -5.77 -5.02 23.70
C SER A 204 -4.26 -5.26 23.64
N TYR A 205 -3.47 -4.22 23.91
CA TYR A 205 -2.01 -4.33 23.90
C TYR A 205 -1.56 -5.38 24.90
N GLN A 206 -0.68 -6.27 24.45
CA GLN A 206 -0.23 -7.39 25.27
C GLN A 206 0.99 -6.97 26.08
N LYS A 207 0.98 -7.25 27.38
CA LYS A 207 2.14 -7.05 28.25
C LYS A 207 2.90 -8.37 28.32
N THR A 208 4.14 -8.37 27.83
CA THR A 208 5.04 -9.53 27.94
C THR A 208 6.12 -9.23 28.97
N THR A 209 6.46 -10.20 29.81
CA THR A 209 7.60 -10.10 30.73
C THR A 209 8.86 -10.51 30.00
N THR A 210 9.78 -9.57 29.79
CA THR A 210 11.11 -9.76 29.20
C THR A 210 12.01 -10.51 30.18
N SER A 211 11.69 -11.77 30.46
CA SER A 211 12.31 -12.57 31.51
C SER A 211 13.59 -13.30 31.07
N LEU A 212 13.97 -13.20 29.78
CA LEU A 212 15.07 -13.97 29.21
C LEU A 212 16.47 -13.40 29.52
N GLU A 213 16.57 -12.17 30.03
CA GLU A 213 17.87 -11.49 30.27
C GLU A 213 18.29 -11.36 31.73
N LYS A 214 17.59 -12.03 32.67
CA LYS A 214 18.04 -12.07 34.08
C LYS A 214 19.27 -12.95 34.32
N SER A 215 19.79 -13.66 33.31
CA SER A 215 20.71 -14.76 33.58
C SER A 215 22.20 -14.41 33.66
N GLN A 216 22.74 -13.38 32.99
CA GLN A 216 24.20 -13.15 33.02
C GLN A 216 24.61 -11.72 32.62
N LEU A 217 24.45 -10.70 33.47
CA LEU A 217 25.26 -9.45 33.46
C LEU A 217 24.85 -8.50 34.62
N GLN A 218 25.69 -7.48 34.84
CA GLN A 218 26.03 -6.78 36.10
C GLN A 218 24.89 -6.20 36.96
N PRO A 219 25.11 -6.03 38.29
CA PRO A 219 24.21 -5.27 39.15
C PRO A 219 24.19 -3.80 38.71
N GLY A 220 23.03 -3.30 38.27
CA GLY A 220 22.84 -1.89 37.91
C GLY A 220 22.24 -1.61 36.53
N SER A 221 22.00 -2.64 35.69
CA SER A 221 21.23 -2.45 34.46
C SER A 221 19.74 -2.30 34.76
N ASN A 222 19.14 -1.19 34.33
CA ASN A 222 17.69 -0.97 34.37
C ASN A 222 17.01 -1.94 33.40
N PHE A 223 16.71 -3.16 33.85
CA PHE A 223 15.95 -4.10 33.05
C PHE A 223 14.53 -3.57 32.84
N LEU A 224 14.06 -3.58 31.59
CA LEU A 224 12.64 -3.44 31.29
C LEU A 224 11.94 -4.71 31.78
N GLU A 225 11.25 -4.63 32.93
CA GLU A 225 10.54 -5.78 33.51
C GLU A 225 9.35 -6.26 32.65
N ALA A 226 8.79 -5.35 31.85
CA ALA A 226 7.71 -5.66 30.93
C ALA A 226 7.82 -4.83 29.64
N GLN A 227 7.57 -5.48 28.51
CA GLN A 227 7.41 -4.87 27.20
C GLN A 227 5.92 -4.88 26.82
N VAL A 228 5.44 -3.76 26.27
CA VAL A 228 4.08 -3.67 25.73
C VAL A 228 4.15 -3.90 24.22
N LEU A 229 3.44 -4.91 23.73
CA LEU A 229 3.34 -5.23 22.32
C LEU A 229 2.08 -4.60 21.74
N PRO A 230 2.22 -3.66 20.77
CA PRO A 230 1.07 -3.06 20.13
C PRO A 230 0.40 -4.08 19.21
N MET A 231 -0.92 -4.20 19.35
CA MET A 231 -1.76 -5.13 18.59
C MET A 231 -2.60 -4.36 17.56
N GLY A 232 -3.42 -5.06 16.78
CA GLY A 232 -4.39 -4.42 15.88
C GLY A 232 -4.60 -5.12 14.53
N PRO A 233 -5.53 -4.61 13.71
CA PRO A 233 -5.89 -5.17 12.41
C PRO A 233 -4.92 -4.70 11.31
N ALA A 234 -3.62 -4.99 11.45
CA ALA A 234 -2.58 -4.43 10.60
C ALA A 234 -2.57 -5.03 9.19
N ALA A 235 -2.66 -6.35 9.03
CA ALA A 235 -2.54 -7.02 7.73
C ALA A 235 -3.52 -6.51 6.66
N SER A 236 -4.78 -6.23 7.04
CA SER A 236 -5.78 -5.65 6.13
C SER A 236 -5.40 -4.26 5.63
N GLN A 237 -4.78 -3.46 6.50
CA GLN A 237 -4.32 -2.12 6.13
C GLN A 237 -3.04 -2.17 5.29
N ILE A 238 -2.11 -3.06 5.64
CA ILE A 238 -0.83 -3.25 4.95
C ILE A 238 -1.06 -3.75 3.52
N ALA A 239 -1.98 -4.69 3.32
CA ALA A 239 -2.24 -5.19 1.98
C ALA A 239 -2.68 -4.08 1.02
N ILE A 240 -3.64 -3.24 1.42
CA ILE A 240 -4.08 -2.12 0.59
C ILE A 240 -3.07 -0.97 0.55
N LYS A 241 -2.31 -0.73 1.62
CA LYS A 241 -1.29 0.34 1.60
C LYS A 241 -0.25 0.08 0.51
N GLN A 242 0.13 -1.19 0.29
CA GLN A 242 1.07 -1.57 -0.74
C GLN A 242 0.41 -1.55 -2.13
N LEU A 243 -0.71 -2.25 -2.31
CA LEU A 243 -1.39 -2.33 -3.61
C LEU A 243 -1.82 -0.96 -4.16
N GLY A 244 -2.37 -0.10 -3.29
CA GLY A 244 -2.80 1.24 -3.66
C GLY A 244 -1.68 2.29 -3.67
N THR A 245 -0.43 1.86 -3.46
CA THR A 245 0.76 2.73 -3.38
C THR A 245 0.56 3.91 -2.43
N ASN A 246 -0.07 3.65 -1.29
CA ASN A 246 -0.41 4.65 -0.30
C ASN A 246 0.78 4.93 0.63
N GLY A 247 1.37 3.87 1.18
CA GLY A 247 2.57 3.96 2.03
C GLY A 247 2.35 4.20 3.53
N GLY A 248 1.11 4.35 4.03
CA GLY A 248 0.86 4.61 5.46
C GLY A 248 0.92 3.35 6.33
N GLY A 249 1.90 3.29 7.24
CA GLY A 249 2.10 2.18 8.18
C GLY A 249 1.07 2.12 9.29
N PHE A 250 0.84 0.94 9.84
CA PHE A 250 0.05 0.77 11.06
C PHE A 250 0.85 1.23 12.29
N PHE A 251 2.16 0.96 12.28
CA PHE A 251 3.14 1.35 13.30
C PHE A 251 4.10 2.42 12.77
N SER A 252 4.81 3.09 13.67
CA SER A 252 5.71 4.20 13.35
C SER A 252 6.85 3.81 12.41
N THR A 253 7.40 2.60 12.52
CA THR A 253 8.48 2.10 11.65
C THR A 253 7.97 1.42 10.38
N ASN A 254 6.65 1.44 10.15
CA ASN A 254 6.02 1.04 8.89
C ASN A 254 6.48 -0.36 8.45
N SER A 255 6.83 -0.57 7.16
CA SER A 255 7.29 -1.86 6.62
C SER A 255 8.66 -2.31 7.16
N ALA A 256 9.31 -1.57 8.06
CA ALA A 256 10.43 -2.09 8.85
C ALA A 256 9.99 -2.85 10.11
N HIS A 257 8.77 -2.59 10.59
CA HIS A 257 8.23 -3.22 11.79
C HIS A 257 7.98 -4.73 11.57
N PRO A 258 8.43 -5.63 12.46
CA PRO A 258 8.23 -7.07 12.29
C PRO A 258 6.76 -7.50 12.20
N PHE A 259 5.84 -6.79 12.88
CA PHE A 259 4.41 -7.06 12.75
C PHE A 259 3.77 -6.55 11.45
N GLU A 260 4.48 -5.74 10.65
CA GLU A 260 4.02 -5.39 9.30
C GLU A 260 4.68 -6.23 8.22
N ASN A 261 5.96 -6.56 8.39
CA ASN A 261 6.77 -7.23 7.39
C ASN A 261 7.77 -8.22 8.06
N PRO A 262 7.30 -9.40 8.47
CA PRO A 262 8.06 -10.32 9.32
C PRO A 262 9.16 -11.10 8.60
N THR A 263 9.06 -11.32 7.29
CA THR A 263 9.90 -12.28 6.56
C THR A 263 10.39 -11.73 5.20
N PRO A 264 11.46 -12.28 4.61
CA PRO A 264 11.82 -11.99 3.22
C PRO A 264 10.70 -12.23 2.22
N LEU A 265 9.88 -13.27 2.46
CA LEU A 265 8.76 -13.59 1.58
C LEU A 265 7.64 -12.55 1.68
N SER A 266 7.26 -12.12 2.88
CA SER A 266 6.30 -11.00 3.03
C SER A 266 6.85 -9.74 2.36
N ASN A 267 8.13 -9.44 2.53
CA ASN A 267 8.76 -8.28 1.90
C ASN A 267 8.71 -8.36 0.37
N PHE A 268 8.99 -9.53 -0.20
CA PHE A 268 8.87 -9.77 -1.64
C PHE A 268 7.43 -9.54 -2.13
N LEU A 269 6.43 -10.05 -1.40
CA LEU A 269 5.02 -9.86 -1.73
C LEU A 269 4.59 -8.39 -1.63
N GLU A 270 5.03 -7.66 -0.60
CA GLU A 270 4.78 -6.23 -0.44
C GLU A 270 5.39 -5.40 -1.58
N MET A 271 6.67 -5.64 -1.92
CA MET A 271 7.33 -4.96 -3.05
C MET A 271 6.66 -5.28 -4.38
N LEU A 272 6.19 -6.52 -4.56
CA LEU A 272 5.47 -6.91 -5.77
C LEU A 272 4.13 -6.16 -5.84
N ALA A 273 3.38 -6.14 -4.75
CA ALA A 273 2.11 -5.42 -4.64
C ALA A 273 2.24 -3.93 -4.96
N LEU A 274 3.33 -3.29 -4.50
CA LEU A 274 3.62 -1.88 -4.74
C LEU A 274 3.68 -1.51 -6.23
N LEU A 275 4.33 -2.33 -7.06
CA LEU A 275 4.49 -2.03 -8.49
C LEU A 275 3.47 -2.73 -9.39
N LEU A 276 2.70 -3.69 -8.86
CA LEU A 276 1.82 -4.54 -9.65
C LEU A 276 0.74 -3.75 -10.41
N ILE A 277 0.00 -2.87 -9.73
CA ILE A 277 -1.08 -2.10 -10.37
C ILE A 277 -0.53 -1.06 -11.37
N PRO A 278 0.50 -0.25 -11.04
CA PRO A 278 1.13 0.66 -12.02
C PRO A 278 1.66 -0.08 -13.26
N ALA A 279 2.33 -1.21 -13.08
CA ALA A 279 2.81 -2.03 -14.20
C ALA A 279 1.64 -2.58 -15.03
N ALA A 280 0.59 -3.08 -14.38
CA ALA A 280 -0.61 -3.57 -15.05
C ALA A 280 -1.31 -2.47 -15.85
N PHE A 281 -1.32 -1.23 -15.36
CA PHE A 281 -1.92 -0.10 -16.07
C PHE A 281 -1.27 0.21 -17.41
N CYS A 282 0.02 -0.09 -17.59
CA CYS A 282 0.67 0.02 -18.90
C CYS A 282 0.01 -0.91 -19.92
N PHE A 283 -0.30 -2.15 -19.52
CA PHE A 283 -1.00 -3.11 -20.37
C PHE A 283 -2.49 -2.82 -20.50
N THR A 284 -3.14 -2.31 -19.45
CA THR A 284 -4.51 -1.79 -19.49
C THR A 284 -4.64 -0.69 -20.54
N PHE A 285 -3.71 0.26 -20.56
CA PHE A 285 -3.66 1.34 -21.55
C PHE A 285 -3.55 0.80 -22.97
N GLY A 286 -2.55 -0.06 -23.24
CA GLY A 286 -2.38 -0.66 -24.57
C GLY A 286 -3.59 -1.48 -25.03
N ALA A 287 -4.31 -2.12 -24.10
CA ALA A 287 -5.54 -2.85 -24.41
C ALA A 287 -6.71 -1.91 -24.74
N MET A 288 -6.92 -0.85 -23.96
CA MET A 288 -8.02 0.11 -24.16
C MET A 288 -7.83 1.02 -25.38
N VAL A 289 -6.60 1.32 -25.76
CA VAL A 289 -6.26 2.08 -26.99
C VAL A 289 -6.26 1.19 -28.25
N CYS A 290 -6.46 -0.13 -28.09
CA CYS A 290 -6.38 -1.12 -29.16
C CYS A 290 -5.00 -1.20 -29.85
N ASP A 291 -3.93 -0.67 -29.24
CA ASP A 291 -2.54 -0.85 -29.67
C ASP A 291 -1.66 -1.28 -28.49
N LYS A 292 -1.41 -2.59 -28.41
CA LYS A 292 -0.57 -3.19 -27.35
C LYS A 292 0.84 -2.61 -27.34
N LYS A 293 1.36 -2.15 -28.47
CA LYS A 293 2.73 -1.61 -28.56
C LYS A 293 2.88 -0.33 -27.76
N GLN A 294 1.84 0.50 -27.67
CA GLN A 294 1.87 1.72 -26.84
C GLN A 294 2.02 1.39 -25.36
N GLY A 295 1.24 0.41 -24.87
CA GLY A 295 1.36 -0.06 -23.49
C GLY A 295 2.73 -0.65 -23.18
N VAL A 296 3.26 -1.47 -24.10
CA VAL A 296 4.62 -2.03 -23.97
C VAL A 296 5.69 -0.94 -24.01
N ALA A 297 5.55 0.08 -24.85
CA ALA A 297 6.51 1.18 -24.93
C ALA A 297 6.62 1.95 -23.60
N ILE A 298 5.47 2.29 -22.98
CA ILE A 298 5.44 2.93 -21.66
C ILE A 298 6.08 2.03 -20.60
N PHE A 299 5.71 0.74 -20.59
CA PHE A 299 6.25 -0.23 -19.64
C PHE A 299 7.78 -0.34 -19.74
N ILE A 300 8.32 -0.44 -20.96
CA ILE A 300 9.76 -0.53 -21.21
C ILE A 300 10.46 0.75 -20.73
N ALA A 301 9.92 1.93 -21.04
CA ALA A 301 10.50 3.21 -20.62
C ALA A 301 10.57 3.33 -19.10
N MET A 302 9.47 3.02 -18.40
CA MET A 302 9.42 3.03 -16.93
C MET A 302 10.36 2.00 -16.32
N THR A 303 10.40 0.79 -16.87
CA THR A 303 11.27 -0.29 -16.40
C THR A 303 12.74 0.08 -16.57
N PHE A 304 13.11 0.68 -17.69
CA PHE A 304 14.48 1.13 -17.93
C PHE A 304 14.95 2.16 -16.88
N VAL A 305 14.12 3.15 -16.59
CA VAL A 305 14.39 4.16 -15.56
C VAL A 305 14.51 3.49 -14.18
N PHE A 306 13.54 2.64 -13.82
CA PHE A 306 13.53 1.91 -12.56
C PHE A 306 14.81 1.08 -12.36
N ILE A 307 15.17 0.28 -13.36
CA ILE A 307 16.38 -0.56 -13.33
C ILE A 307 17.61 0.31 -13.10
N THR A 308 17.76 1.39 -13.87
CA THR A 308 18.93 2.26 -13.78
C THR A 308 19.12 2.81 -12.36
N PHE A 309 18.05 3.35 -11.76
CA PHE A 309 18.12 3.91 -10.41
C PHE A 309 18.22 2.83 -9.32
N ALA A 310 17.56 1.69 -9.47
CA ALA A 310 17.66 0.59 -8.52
C ALA A 310 19.10 0.03 -8.45
N PHE A 311 19.74 -0.14 -9.61
CA PHE A 311 21.15 -0.56 -9.68
C PHE A 311 22.08 0.48 -9.03
N ALA A 312 21.87 1.77 -9.30
CA ALA A 312 22.65 2.84 -8.68
C ALA A 312 22.50 2.85 -7.16
N ALA A 313 21.27 2.70 -6.64
CA ALA A 313 21.01 2.66 -5.21
C ALA A 313 21.65 1.45 -4.53
N VAL A 314 21.50 0.24 -5.10
CA VAL A 314 22.12 -0.98 -4.55
C VAL A 314 23.64 -0.87 -4.58
N HIS A 315 24.22 -0.29 -5.63
CA HIS A 315 25.66 -0.07 -5.71
C HIS A 315 26.15 0.90 -4.62
N ALA A 316 25.46 2.01 -4.42
CA ALA A 316 25.80 2.99 -3.39
C ALA A 316 25.71 2.39 -1.98
N GLU A 317 24.62 1.66 -1.67
CA GLU A 317 24.41 1.04 -0.36
C GLU A 317 25.44 -0.08 -0.07
N GLN A 318 25.87 -0.81 -1.09
CA GLN A 318 26.94 -1.81 -0.97
C GLN A 318 28.33 -1.18 -0.74
N GLY A 319 28.50 0.11 -1.01
CA GLY A 319 29.73 0.85 -0.70
C GLY A 319 30.00 1.00 0.80
N GLY A 320 28.98 0.84 1.64
CA GLY A 320 29.11 0.98 3.10
C GLY A 320 29.33 2.42 3.55
N ASN A 321 29.73 2.58 4.81
CA ASN A 321 30.12 3.87 5.38
C ASN A 321 31.65 3.94 5.50
N HIS A 322 32.27 4.91 4.83
CA HIS A 322 33.72 5.09 4.87
C HIS A 322 34.28 5.33 6.28
N LEU A 323 33.48 5.90 7.20
CA LEU A 323 33.89 6.11 8.60
C LEU A 323 34.09 4.79 9.36
N PHE A 324 33.45 3.70 8.93
CA PHE A 324 33.61 2.39 9.58
C PHE A 324 34.88 1.67 9.11
N ASN A 325 35.48 2.07 7.98
CA ASN A 325 36.77 1.54 7.55
C ASN A 325 37.91 1.92 8.51
N THR A 326 37.80 3.04 9.22
CA THR A 326 38.78 3.46 10.23
C THR A 326 38.60 2.77 11.58
N LEU A 327 37.53 2.00 11.76
CA LEU A 327 37.18 1.31 13.02
C LEU A 327 37.36 -0.21 12.92
N ASP A 328 38.01 -0.71 11.86
CA ASP A 328 38.18 -2.14 11.56
C ASP A 328 36.86 -2.95 11.56
N VAL A 329 35.74 -2.29 11.27
CA VAL A 329 34.43 -2.94 11.16
C VAL A 329 34.33 -3.59 9.78
N ASN A 330 34.06 -4.90 9.75
CA ASN A 330 33.87 -5.61 8.49
C ASN A 330 32.52 -5.24 7.85
N GLN A 331 32.57 -4.52 6.74
CA GLN A 331 31.40 -4.11 5.96
C GLN A 331 31.19 -4.96 4.70
N HIS A 332 32.01 -6.00 4.48
CA HIS A 332 31.84 -6.88 3.34
C HIS A 332 30.79 -7.95 3.62
N ALA A 333 30.05 -8.33 2.57
CA ALA A 333 29.12 -9.44 2.63
C ALA A 333 29.88 -10.72 3.02
N GLN A 334 29.41 -11.42 4.04
CA GLN A 334 30.01 -12.69 4.48
C GLN A 334 29.12 -13.86 4.01
N PRO A 335 29.51 -14.59 2.95
CA PRO A 335 28.72 -15.72 2.47
C PRO A 335 28.61 -16.79 3.57
N GLY A 336 27.38 -17.16 3.93
CA GLY A 336 27.11 -18.21 4.92
C GLY A 336 26.82 -17.73 6.35
N LEU A 337 26.97 -16.42 6.64
CA LEU A 337 26.55 -15.86 7.93
C LEU A 337 25.18 -15.17 7.77
N HIS A 338 24.15 -15.70 8.44
CA HIS A 338 22.83 -15.07 8.48
C HIS A 338 22.92 -13.67 9.12
N GLY A 339 22.33 -12.66 8.49
CA GLY A 339 22.30 -11.28 9.00
C GLY A 339 23.53 -10.43 8.68
N ALA A 340 24.48 -10.91 7.84
CA ALA A 340 25.66 -10.15 7.41
C ALA A 340 25.71 -9.91 5.89
N PRO A 341 24.73 -9.16 5.33
CA PRO A 341 24.66 -8.90 3.89
C PRO A 341 25.76 -7.94 3.38
N GLY A 342 26.49 -7.30 4.30
CA GLY A 342 27.48 -6.26 3.99
C GLY A 342 26.83 -4.92 3.58
N GLY A 343 27.67 -3.90 3.37
CA GLY A 343 27.22 -2.55 3.03
C GLY A 343 26.74 -1.74 4.24
N ASN A 344 25.97 -0.68 3.95
CA ASN A 344 25.49 0.26 4.96
C ASN A 344 24.23 -0.26 5.70
N MET A 345 24.42 -0.75 6.93
CA MET A 345 23.37 -1.36 7.74
C MET A 345 22.67 -0.41 8.73
N GLU A 346 23.08 0.85 8.84
CA GLU A 346 22.56 1.81 9.86
C GLU A 346 21.03 1.92 9.88
N GLY A 347 20.40 1.98 8.70
CA GLY A 347 18.94 2.08 8.53
C GLY A 347 18.34 0.85 7.85
N LYS A 348 18.93 -0.33 8.06
CA LYS A 348 18.51 -1.58 7.41
C LYS A 348 18.10 -2.61 8.45
N GLU A 349 17.50 -3.68 7.94
CA GLU A 349 16.94 -4.77 8.73
C GLU A 349 17.69 -6.06 8.39
N THR A 350 17.79 -6.97 9.35
CA THR A 350 18.58 -8.22 9.21
C THR A 350 17.82 -9.36 8.54
N ARG A 351 16.52 -9.19 8.32
CA ARG A 351 15.58 -10.23 7.88
C ARG A 351 15.80 -10.74 6.48
#